data_AF-A0A7K3LJF5-F1
#
_entry.id   AF-A0A7K3LJF5-F1
#
_cell.length_a   1.000
_cell.length_b   1.000
_cell.length_c   1.000
_cell.angle_alpha   90.00
_cell.angle_beta   90.00
_cell.angle_gamma   90.00
#
_symmetry.space_group_name_H-M   'P 1'
#
loop_
_entity.id
_entity.type
_entity.pdbx_description
1 polymer ?
#
loop_
_entity_poly.entity_id
_entity_poly.type
_entity_poly.pdbx_seq_one_letter_code
_entity_poly.pdbx_strand_id
1 'polypeptide(L)'
;MTSDASRPFDAATDAKYVQLTTFRKDGTPVSTPLWAAVDGDRMYMWTETESWKVKRIRRDQRVIVQACDARGKKLTGQPVDGTAEIMDAAGTEHVRKLISGKYGIVGWSLVRMSILRRGKSGTIGVEISRTD
;
A
#
# COMPACT_ATOMS: atom_id res chain seq x y z
N MET A 1 2.32 -15.93 25.10
CA MET A 1 2.95 -14.71 24.56
C MET A 1 4.01 -15.13 23.55
N THR A 2 3.58 -15.40 22.33
CA THR A 2 4.44 -15.86 21.22
C THR A 2 4.61 -14.70 20.26
N SER A 3 5.74 -14.01 20.42
CA SER A 3 6.45 -13.19 19.44
C SER A 3 5.63 -12.51 18.34
N ASP A 4 5.45 -11.20 18.51
CA ASP A 4 4.96 -10.17 17.57
C ASP A 4 5.85 -9.99 16.30
N ALA A 5 6.75 -10.94 16.03
CA ALA A 5 7.65 -10.93 14.88
C ALA A 5 6.99 -11.48 13.60
N SER A 6 5.83 -12.12 13.69
CA SER A 6 5.15 -12.74 12.54
C SER A 6 4.16 -11.82 11.81
N ARG A 7 3.93 -10.59 12.31
CA ARG A 7 2.96 -9.63 11.75
C ARG A 7 3.54 -8.22 11.77
N PRO A 8 4.42 -7.85 10.82
CA PRO A 8 5.08 -6.54 10.81
C PRO A 8 4.08 -5.37 10.83
N PHE A 9 2.84 -5.57 10.35
CA PHE A 9 1.80 -4.54 10.33
C PHE A 9 0.52 -4.96 11.07
N ASP A 10 0.63 -5.74 12.15
CA ASP A 10 -0.52 -6.29 12.89
C ASP A 10 -1.53 -6.95 11.91
N ALA A 11 -2.83 -6.70 12.06
CA ALA A 11 -3.89 -7.25 11.22
C ALA A 11 -3.76 -6.85 9.75
N ALA A 12 -3.08 -5.74 9.44
CA ALA A 12 -2.86 -5.30 8.07
C ALA A 12 -1.91 -6.21 7.30
N THR A 13 -1.09 -7.02 8.00
CA THR A 13 -0.18 -8.01 7.40
C THR A 13 -0.94 -8.96 6.46
N ASP A 14 -2.06 -9.49 6.93
CA ASP A 14 -2.84 -10.52 6.22
C ASP A 14 -4.07 -9.93 5.50
N ALA A 15 -4.35 -8.65 5.68
CA ALA A 15 -5.58 -8.03 5.20
C ALA A 15 -5.64 -7.96 3.68
N LYS A 16 -6.86 -8.07 3.14
CA LYS A 16 -7.15 -7.83 1.73
C LYS A 16 -7.18 -6.34 1.38
N TYR A 17 -7.72 -5.52 2.27
CA TYR A 17 -7.70 -4.05 2.14
C TYR A 17 -7.00 -3.46 3.35
N VAL A 18 -6.14 -2.49 3.06
CA VAL A 18 -5.41 -1.72 4.06
C VAL A 18 -5.74 -0.25 3.82
N GLN A 19 -6.15 0.43 4.88
CA GLN A 19 -6.32 1.86 4.87
C GLN A 19 -4.95 2.52 4.96
N LEU A 20 -4.55 3.20 3.89
CA LEU A 20 -3.36 4.03 3.84
C LEU A 20 -3.73 5.46 4.23
N THR A 21 -3.23 5.93 5.36
CA THR A 21 -3.35 7.32 5.78
C THR A 21 -2.08 8.09 5.42
N THR A 22 -2.25 9.21 4.72
CA THR A 22 -1.19 10.14 4.28
C THR A 22 -1.53 11.54 4.75
N PHE A 23 -0.55 12.42 4.87
CA PHE A 23 -0.75 13.74 5.49
C PHE A 23 -0.68 14.89 4.48
N ARG A 24 -1.65 15.81 4.56
CA ARG A 24 -1.63 17.07 3.80
C ARG A 24 -0.47 17.97 4.28
N LYS A 25 -0.24 19.08 3.57
CA LYS A 25 0.81 20.06 3.92
C LYS A 25 0.67 20.59 5.36
N ASP A 26 -0.56 20.76 5.81
CA ASP A 26 -0.95 21.23 7.14
C ASP A 26 -1.01 20.10 8.20
N GLY A 27 -0.63 18.86 7.85
CA GLY A 27 -0.69 17.71 8.74
C GLY A 27 -2.06 17.01 8.80
N THR A 28 -3.09 17.48 8.10
CA THR A 28 -4.39 16.83 8.11
C THR A 28 -4.31 15.42 7.52
N PRO A 29 -4.78 14.37 8.22
CA PRO A 29 -4.77 13.01 7.69
C PRO A 29 -5.78 12.82 6.53
N VAL A 30 -5.40 11.99 5.56
CA VAL A 30 -6.23 11.55 4.45
C VAL A 30 -6.06 10.06 4.25
N SER A 31 -7.14 9.33 4.49
CA SER A 31 -7.16 7.88 4.47
C SER A 31 -7.80 7.33 3.19
N THR A 32 -7.16 6.35 2.56
CA THR A 32 -7.70 5.67 1.38
C THR A 32 -7.53 4.15 1.49
N PRO A 33 -8.59 3.35 1.32
CA PRO A 33 -8.46 1.89 1.29
C PRO A 33 -7.76 1.46 -0.02
N LEU A 34 -6.77 0.57 0.09
CA LEU A 34 -6.02 0.02 -1.02
C LEU A 34 -5.79 -1.48 -0.83
N TRP A 35 -5.53 -2.17 -1.93
CA TRP A 35 -4.90 -3.49 -1.87
C TRP A 35 -3.45 -3.35 -1.46
N ALA A 36 -2.99 -4.33 -0.69
CA ALA A 36 -1.63 -4.38 -0.18
C ALA A 36 -1.12 -5.82 -0.21
N ALA A 37 0.16 -5.99 -0.49
CA ALA A 37 0.88 -7.24 -0.32
C ALA A 37 1.99 -7.02 0.71
N VAL A 38 2.36 -8.06 1.46
CA VAL A 38 3.52 -8.03 2.35
C VAL A 38 4.56 -9.00 1.78
N ASP A 39 5.81 -8.57 1.76
CA ASP A 39 6.97 -9.40 1.44
C ASP A 39 8.05 -9.11 2.49
N GLY A 40 8.43 -10.14 3.26
CA GLY A 40 9.25 -9.97 4.46
C GLY A 40 8.62 -9.04 5.49
N ASP A 41 9.33 -7.96 5.83
CA ASP A 41 8.96 -6.93 6.80
C ASP A 41 8.35 -5.67 6.14
N ARG A 42 8.14 -5.68 4.83
CA ARG A 42 7.68 -4.53 4.04
C ARG A 42 6.29 -4.75 3.47
N MET A 43 5.52 -3.66 3.38
CA MET A 43 4.22 -3.64 2.74
C MET A 43 4.28 -2.90 1.42
N TYR A 44 3.62 -3.44 0.40
CA TYR A 44 3.62 -2.94 -0.96
C TYR A 44 2.21 -2.64 -1.43
N MET A 45 2.03 -1.46 -2.01
CA MET A 45 0.76 -1.00 -2.59
C MET A 45 0.98 -0.51 -4.01
N TRP A 46 -0.08 -0.57 -4.82
CA TRP A 46 -0.05 -0.16 -6.22
C TRP A 46 -1.15 0.87 -6.49
N THR A 47 -0.79 2.01 -7.09
CA THR A 47 -1.72 3.14 -7.31
C THR A 47 -1.39 3.91 -8.59
N GLU A 48 -2.30 4.78 -9.01
CA GLU A 48 -2.06 5.73 -10.11
C GLU A 48 -0.96 6.75 -9.75
N THR A 49 -0.03 6.97 -10.68
CA THR A 49 1.20 7.76 -10.47
C THR A 49 0.90 9.21 -10.06
N GLU A 50 -0.11 9.83 -10.69
CA GLU A 50 -0.46 11.23 -10.45
C GLU A 50 -1.45 11.44 -9.29
N SER A 51 -1.75 10.38 -8.54
CA SER A 51 -2.72 10.45 -7.44
C SER A 51 -2.24 11.33 -6.29
N TRP A 52 -3.18 11.99 -5.61
CA TRP A 52 -2.86 12.92 -4.51
C TRP A 52 -2.07 12.28 -3.36
N LYS A 53 -2.24 10.97 -3.10
CA LYS A 53 -1.45 10.26 -2.08
C LYS A 53 0.02 10.14 -2.47
N VAL A 54 0.32 9.94 -3.76
CA VAL A 54 1.71 9.92 -4.26
C VAL A 54 2.34 11.30 -4.10
N LYS A 55 1.60 12.36 -4.45
CA LYS A 55 2.07 13.74 -4.24
C LYS A 55 2.32 14.05 -2.76
N ARG A 56 1.47 13.55 -1.85
CA ARG A 56 1.68 13.68 -0.40
C ARG A 56 2.88 12.89 0.09
N ILE A 57 3.03 11.62 -0.30
CA ILE A 57 4.16 10.75 0.11
C ILE A 57 5.50 11.33 -0.35
N ARG A 58 5.58 11.85 -1.59
CA ARG A 58 6.79 12.53 -2.08
C ARG A 58 7.21 13.73 -1.23
N ARG A 59 6.25 14.38 -0.56
CA ARG A 59 6.50 15.54 0.32
C ARG A 59 6.78 15.11 1.76
N ASP A 60 5.97 14.20 2.28
CA ASP A 60 5.98 13.72 3.65
C ASP A 60 5.74 12.22 3.60
N GLN A 61 6.80 11.46 3.87
CA GLN A 61 6.81 10.00 3.75
C GLN A 61 6.09 9.30 4.89
N ARG A 62 5.71 10.02 5.97
CA ARG A 62 5.01 9.41 7.10
C ARG A 62 3.64 8.90 6.66
N VAL A 63 3.33 7.69 7.05
CA VAL A 63 2.05 7.03 6.78
C VAL A 63 1.59 6.24 7.99
N ILE A 64 0.30 5.99 8.06
CA ILE A 64 -0.29 5.01 8.97
C ILE A 64 -1.01 3.98 8.13
N VAL A 65 -0.82 2.70 8.44
CA VAL A 65 -1.52 1.58 7.82
C VAL A 65 -2.35 0.81 8.84
N GLN A 66 -3.56 0.41 8.43
CA GLN A 66 -4.45 -0.41 9.27
C GLN A 66 -5.35 -1.27 8.39
N ALA A 67 -5.67 -2.49 8.83
CA ALA A 67 -6.61 -3.35 8.10
C ALA A 67 -7.99 -2.71 8.03
N CYS A 68 -8.66 -2.82 6.88
CA CYS A 68 -10.00 -2.30 6.71
C CYS A 68 -10.89 -3.13 5.77
N ASP A 69 -12.17 -2.77 5.68
CA ASP A 69 -13.04 -3.26 4.61
C ASP A 69 -12.80 -2.52 3.27
N ALA A 70 -13.39 -3.02 2.18
CA ALA A 70 -13.21 -2.46 0.83
C ALA A 70 -13.60 -0.97 0.71
N ARG A 71 -14.39 -0.45 1.65
CA ARG A 71 -14.86 0.95 1.67
C ARG A 71 -14.10 1.81 2.67
N GLY A 72 -13.19 1.23 3.46
CA GLY A 72 -12.48 1.89 4.55
C GLY A 72 -13.38 2.31 5.72
N LYS A 73 -14.57 1.73 5.87
CA LYS A 73 -15.55 2.09 6.91
C LYS A 73 -15.38 1.31 8.20
N LYS A 74 -14.84 0.10 8.12
CA LYS A 74 -14.55 -0.75 9.27
C LYS A 74 -13.04 -0.95 9.36
N LEU A 75 -12.47 -0.66 10.52
CA LEU A 75 -11.06 -0.83 10.83
C LEU A 75 -10.88 -2.06 11.73
N THR A 76 -9.75 -2.75 11.62
CA THR A 76 -9.45 -3.95 12.41
C THR A 76 -7.96 -3.99 12.74
N GLY A 77 -7.63 -4.49 13.94
CA GLY A 77 -6.26 -4.45 14.47
C GLY A 77 -5.82 -3.02 14.83
N GLN A 78 -4.56 -2.88 15.21
CA GLN A 78 -3.94 -1.62 15.55
C GLN A 78 -3.48 -0.86 14.30
N PRO A 79 -3.52 0.49 14.34
CA PRO A 79 -2.80 1.29 13.36
C PRO A 79 -1.29 1.09 13.55
N VAL A 80 -0.56 1.03 12.45
CA VAL A 80 0.90 0.90 12.44
C VAL A 80 1.49 2.08 11.70
N ASP A 81 2.36 2.82 12.39
CA ASP A 81 3.14 3.91 11.80
C ASP A 81 4.20 3.35 10.84
N GLY A 82 4.47 4.10 9.77
CA GLY A 82 5.45 3.70 8.79
C GLY A 82 5.95 4.84 7.92
N THR A 83 6.96 4.51 7.12
CA THR A 83 7.57 5.38 6.13
C THR A 83 7.29 4.81 4.74
N ALA A 84 6.71 5.63 3.86
CA ALA A 84 6.38 5.25 2.50
C ALA A 84 7.40 5.79 1.49
N GLU A 85 7.85 4.92 0.59
CA GLU A 85 8.72 5.26 -0.52
C GLU A 85 8.02 5.01 -1.87
N ILE A 86 8.20 5.93 -2.81
CA ILE A 86 7.66 5.80 -4.17
C ILE A 86 8.69 5.05 -5.02
N MET A 87 8.30 3.90 -5.54
CA MET A 87 9.20 3.02 -6.28
C MET A 87 9.53 3.55 -7.66
N ASP A 88 10.71 3.19 -8.16
CA ASP A 88 11.08 3.37 -9.55
C ASP A 88 10.35 2.36 -10.47
N ALA A 89 10.75 2.27 -11.74
CA ALA A 89 10.14 1.34 -12.69
C ALA A 89 10.35 -0.13 -12.30
N ALA A 90 11.53 -0.50 -11.82
CA ALA A 90 11.85 -1.88 -11.47
C ALA A 90 11.11 -2.31 -10.20
N GLY A 91 11.13 -1.47 -9.15
CA GLY A 91 10.36 -1.67 -7.94
C GLY A 91 8.86 -1.71 -8.22
N THR A 92 8.35 -0.86 -9.12
CA THR A 92 6.93 -0.91 -9.53
C THR A 92 6.55 -2.24 -10.18
N GLU A 93 7.42 -2.82 -11.01
CA GLU A 93 7.19 -4.15 -11.59
C GLU A 93 7.23 -5.26 -10.52
N HIS A 94 8.09 -5.14 -9.52
CA HIS A 94 8.08 -6.04 -8.36
C HIS A 94 6.76 -5.96 -7.59
N VAL A 95 6.28 -4.75 -7.27
CA VAL A 95 4.97 -4.56 -6.62
C VAL A 95 3.83 -5.16 -7.42
N ARG A 96 3.81 -4.97 -8.76
CA ARG A 96 2.80 -5.58 -9.64
C ARG A 96 2.79 -7.11 -9.55
N LYS A 97 3.96 -7.75 -9.45
CA LYS A 97 4.08 -9.20 -9.26
C LYS A 97 3.52 -9.63 -7.91
N LEU A 98 3.87 -8.93 -6.82
CA LEU A 98 3.34 -9.22 -5.48
C LEU A 98 1.82 -9.12 -5.43
N ILE A 99 1.24 -8.05 -5.99
CA ILE A 99 -0.22 -7.86 -6.08
C ILE A 99 -0.86 -8.96 -6.95
N SER A 100 -0.28 -9.27 -8.12
CA SER A 100 -0.80 -10.34 -8.98
C SER A 100 -0.75 -11.70 -8.28
N GLY A 101 0.30 -11.97 -7.50
CA GLY A 101 0.44 -13.20 -6.71
C GLY A 101 -0.61 -13.30 -5.60
N LYS A 102 -0.74 -12.26 -4.76
CA LYS A 102 -1.68 -12.27 -3.62
C LYS A 102 -3.15 -12.34 -4.04
N TYR A 103 -3.52 -11.74 -5.17
CA TYR A 103 -4.92 -11.66 -5.63
C TYR A 103 -5.24 -12.56 -6.83
N GLY A 104 -4.32 -13.44 -7.23
CA GLY A 104 -4.50 -14.44 -8.28
C GLY A 104 -4.97 -13.85 -9.61
N ILE A 105 -5.89 -14.55 -10.28
CA ILE A 105 -6.41 -14.18 -11.61
C ILE A 105 -6.99 -12.76 -11.61
N VAL A 106 -7.66 -12.33 -10.54
CA VAL A 106 -8.23 -10.98 -10.44
C VAL A 106 -7.13 -9.92 -10.40
N GLY A 107 -6.11 -10.11 -9.55
CA GLY A 107 -4.96 -9.21 -9.46
C GLY A 107 -4.21 -9.10 -10.78
N TRP A 108 -3.90 -10.25 -11.38
CA TRP A 108 -3.23 -10.33 -12.68
C TRP A 108 -4.01 -9.56 -13.77
N SER A 109 -5.34 -9.77 -13.84
CA SER A 109 -6.20 -9.13 -14.84
C SER A 109 -6.24 -7.61 -14.67
N LEU A 110 -6.37 -7.14 -13.42
CA LEU A 110 -6.38 -5.70 -13.10
C LEU A 110 -5.05 -5.02 -13.44
N VAL A 111 -3.92 -5.64 -13.11
CA VAL A 111 -2.59 -5.12 -13.45
C VAL A 111 -2.43 -5.02 -14.98
N ARG A 112 -2.78 -6.07 -15.73
CA ARG A 112 -2.69 -6.08 -17.19
C ARG A 112 -3.60 -5.03 -17.83
N MET A 113 -4.85 -4.93 -17.39
CA MET A 113 -5.79 -3.93 -17.89
C MET A 113 -5.29 -2.51 -17.60
N SER A 114 -4.71 -2.28 -16.43
CA SER A 114 -4.14 -0.97 -16.11
C SER A 114 -2.95 -0.63 -17.00
N ILE A 115 -2.01 -1.56 -17.23
CA ILE A 115 -0.88 -1.32 -18.14
C ILE A 115 -1.38 -1.00 -19.56
N LEU A 116 -2.39 -1.73 -20.05
CA LEU A 116 -2.99 -1.48 -21.37
C LEU A 116 -3.62 -0.08 -21.44
N ARG A 117 -4.38 0.32 -20.40
CA ARG A 117 -5.13 1.58 -20.39
C ARG A 117 -4.29 2.81 -20.02
N ARG A 118 -3.19 2.63 -19.28
CA ARG A 118 -2.39 3.73 -18.67
C ARG A 118 -0.93 3.75 -19.09
N GLY A 119 -0.48 2.73 -19.80
CA GLY A 119 0.95 2.46 -19.99
C GLY A 119 1.62 1.98 -18.70
N LYS A 120 2.89 1.59 -18.82
CA LYS A 120 3.69 1.09 -17.70
C LYS A 120 4.02 2.18 -16.66
N SER A 121 4.00 3.46 -17.03
CA SER A 121 4.31 4.58 -16.14
C SER A 121 3.08 5.21 -15.47
N GLY A 122 1.86 4.89 -15.91
CA GLY A 122 0.64 5.49 -15.35
C GLY A 122 0.21 4.92 -14.00
N THR A 123 0.91 3.89 -13.51
CA THR A 123 0.78 3.43 -12.12
C THR A 123 2.16 3.17 -11.53
N ILE A 124 2.27 3.30 -10.21
CA ILE A 124 3.52 3.27 -9.47
C ILE A 124 3.38 2.38 -8.22
N GLY A 125 4.49 1.75 -7.84
CA GLY A 125 4.61 1.02 -6.58
C GLY A 125 4.85 1.97 -5.42
N VAL A 126 4.31 1.63 -4.26
CA VAL A 126 4.61 2.25 -2.98
C VAL A 126 5.07 1.16 -2.05
N GLU A 127 6.26 1.30 -1.49
CA GLU A 127 6.77 0.47 -0.41
C GLU A 127 6.53 1.19 0.91
N ILE A 128 6.20 0.44 1.97
CA ILE A 128 6.02 0.94 3.32
C ILE A 128 6.85 0.06 4.25
N SER A 129 7.72 0.71 5.03
CA SER A 129 8.45 0.10 6.14
C SER A 129 7.83 0.56 7.47
N ARG A 130 7.69 -0.34 8.46
CA ARG A 130 7.22 0.05 9.80
C ARG A 130 8.21 1.00 10.46
N THR A 131 7.70 1.98 11.17
CA THR A 131 8.46 2.83 12.11
C THR A 131 8.00 2.46 13.52
N ASP A 132 8.96 2.30 14.42
CA ASP A 132 8.77 1.98 15.84
C ASP A 132 8.36 3.19 16.70
#